data_AF-A0A2D2GYR5-F1
#
_entry.id   AF-A0A2D2GYR5-F1
#
_cell.length_a   1.000
_cell.length_b   1.000
_cell.length_c   1.000
_cell.angle_alpha   90.00
_cell.angle_beta   90.00
_cell.angle_gamma   90.00
#
_symmetry.space_group_name_H-M   'P 1'
#
loop_
_entity.id
_entity.type
_entity.pdbx_description
1 polymer ?
#
loop_
_entity_poly.entity_id
_entity_poly.type
_entity_poly.pdbx_seq_one_letter_code
_entity_poly.pdbx_strand_id
1 'polypeptide(L)'
;MTLLHFDNHPDWVRFPATVNCGAWINRALELPQVAQVVTIGPAGEDLVRPQWKGANLRALREGRLEVHAWRGMESRYWGRPFEAPGCRAGGGRIAWDSLADASWDGFLEALDARLPGRPLWFSLDKDVLGPNEALTNWEQGGMALSAILGAVQRLGRRRGILGMDVCGDYSPPRFRDPFRWLLSATDRATVPEPSAAALAVNDRSNRRILEGFGALPGTAPPLPLPSERLLAAQGPSA
;
A
#
# COMPACT_ATOMS: atom_id res chain seq x y z
N MET A 1 -6.43 -15.87 -2.80
CA MET A 1 -6.78 -14.45 -2.75
C MET A 1 -5.95 -13.67 -3.75
N THR A 2 -6.45 -12.50 -4.11
CA THR A 2 -5.62 -11.43 -4.68
C THR A 2 -5.37 -10.41 -3.58
N LEU A 3 -4.12 -9.98 -3.45
CA LEU A 3 -3.71 -8.92 -2.54
C LEU A 3 -3.70 -7.59 -3.31
N LEU A 4 -4.53 -6.64 -2.90
CA LEU A 4 -4.47 -5.26 -3.39
C LEU A 4 -3.67 -4.44 -2.37
N HIS A 5 -2.47 -4.04 -2.80
CA HIS A 5 -1.46 -3.38 -1.98
C HIS A 5 -1.41 -1.90 -2.37
N PHE A 6 -1.89 -1.03 -1.48
CA PHE A 6 -1.84 0.41 -1.65
C PHE A 6 -0.67 0.96 -0.83
N ASP A 7 0.39 1.38 -1.51
CA ASP A 7 1.66 1.78 -0.89
C ASP A 7 2.43 2.71 -1.85
N ASN A 8 3.15 3.69 -1.32
CA ASN A 8 4.05 4.51 -2.12
C ASN A 8 5.33 3.75 -2.54
N HIS A 9 5.64 2.66 -1.84
CA HIS A 9 6.77 1.79 -2.06
C HIS A 9 6.28 0.45 -2.60
N PRO A 10 7.00 -0.16 -3.57
CA PRO A 10 6.55 -1.41 -4.16
C PRO A 10 6.83 -2.65 -3.31
N ASP A 11 7.62 -2.52 -2.23
CA ASP A 11 7.98 -3.59 -1.27
C ASP A 11 8.43 -4.91 -1.91
N TRP A 12 9.02 -4.78 -3.10
CA TRP A 12 9.37 -5.87 -4.00
C TRP A 12 10.85 -6.28 -3.94
N VAL A 13 11.60 -5.75 -2.97
CA VAL A 13 13.04 -6.00 -2.87
C VAL A 13 13.28 -7.47 -2.57
N ARG A 14 14.17 -8.11 -3.34
CA ARG A 14 14.44 -9.55 -3.17
C ARG A 14 15.53 -9.85 -2.14
N PHE A 15 16.41 -8.89 -1.85
CA PHE A 15 17.55 -9.08 -0.97
C PHE A 15 17.80 -7.85 -0.07
N PRO A 16 18.07 -8.05 1.24
CA PRO A 16 18.14 -9.32 1.95
C PRO A 16 16.77 -10.00 2.03
N ALA A 17 16.74 -11.34 1.95
CA ALA A 17 15.51 -12.14 2.02
C ALA A 17 14.94 -12.23 3.45
N THR A 18 14.99 -11.12 4.18
CA THR A 18 14.43 -10.95 5.51
C THR A 18 12.98 -10.50 5.42
N VAL A 19 12.22 -10.66 6.51
CA VAL A 19 10.90 -10.02 6.67
C VAL A 19 11.12 -8.56 7.08
N ASN A 20 11.69 -7.76 6.18
CA ASN A 20 11.65 -6.30 6.30
C ASN A 20 10.49 -5.76 5.45
N CYS A 21 10.07 -4.53 5.72
CA CYS A 21 9.01 -3.86 4.96
C CYS A 21 9.33 -3.88 3.45
N GLY A 22 10.53 -3.49 3.04
CA GLY A 22 10.87 -3.45 1.61
C GLY A 22 10.81 -4.78 0.82
N ALA A 23 10.67 -5.95 1.45
CA ALA A 23 10.73 -7.26 0.79
C ALA A 23 9.48 -8.14 0.97
N TRP A 24 8.46 -7.70 1.74
CA TRP A 24 7.40 -8.59 2.18
C TRP A 24 6.48 -9.05 1.04
N ILE A 25 6.35 -8.28 -0.05
CA ILE A 25 5.56 -8.69 -1.23
C ILE A 25 6.11 -9.99 -1.83
N ASN A 26 7.43 -10.19 -1.82
CA ASN A 26 8.02 -11.44 -2.27
C ASN A 26 7.67 -12.62 -1.35
N ARG A 27 7.59 -12.40 -0.03
CA ARG A 27 7.14 -13.42 0.93
C ARG A 27 5.66 -13.75 0.75
N ALA A 28 4.83 -12.73 0.49
CA ALA A 28 3.42 -12.94 0.19
C ALA A 28 3.24 -13.78 -1.09
N LEU A 29 4.02 -13.52 -2.13
CA LEU A 29 4.01 -14.29 -3.39
C LEU A 29 4.46 -15.76 -3.24
N GLU A 30 5.19 -16.10 -2.18
CA GLU A 30 5.57 -17.49 -1.88
C GLU A 30 4.40 -18.29 -1.30
N LEU A 31 3.37 -17.63 -0.74
CA LEU A 31 2.21 -18.30 -0.18
C LEU A 31 1.31 -18.87 -1.30
N PRO A 32 0.98 -20.17 -1.30
CA PRO A 32 0.15 -20.78 -2.35
C PRO A 32 -1.29 -20.22 -2.39
N GLN A 33 -1.74 -19.60 -1.30
CA GLN A 33 -3.03 -18.93 -1.20
C GLN A 33 -3.04 -17.58 -1.95
N VAL A 34 -1.89 -16.95 -2.18
CA VAL A 34 -1.75 -15.66 -2.88
C VAL A 34 -1.55 -15.94 -4.37
N ALA A 35 -2.64 -15.78 -5.13
CA ALA A 35 -2.62 -15.98 -6.57
C ALA A 35 -1.89 -14.84 -7.28
N GLN A 36 -2.13 -13.61 -6.82
CA GLN A 36 -1.62 -12.39 -7.42
C GLN A 36 -1.51 -11.29 -6.36
N VAL A 37 -0.54 -10.41 -6.54
CA VAL A 37 -0.43 -9.14 -5.83
C VAL A 37 -0.53 -8.00 -6.85
N VAL A 38 -1.32 -6.97 -6.54
CA VAL A 38 -1.42 -5.74 -7.34
C VAL A 38 -1.03 -4.58 -6.44
N THR A 39 0.14 -4.01 -6.69
CA THR A 39 0.62 -2.80 -6.03
C THR A 39 0.12 -1.57 -6.77
N ILE A 40 -0.47 -0.62 -6.05
CA ILE A 40 -1.06 0.60 -6.58
C ILE A 40 -0.57 1.77 -5.74
N GLY A 41 0.01 2.79 -6.38
CA GLY A 41 0.43 3.98 -5.66
C GLY A 41 1.88 4.43 -5.81
N PRO A 42 2.87 3.60 -6.20
CA PRO A 42 4.25 4.06 -6.18
C PRO A 42 4.46 5.34 -6.99
N ALA A 43 5.02 6.36 -6.34
CA ALA A 43 5.24 7.69 -6.93
C ALA A 43 6.70 8.14 -6.85
N GLY A 44 7.53 7.42 -6.10
CA GLY A 44 8.90 7.81 -5.75
C GLY A 44 9.99 7.09 -6.55
N GLU A 45 11.23 7.25 -6.09
CA GLU A 45 12.43 6.80 -6.80
C GLU A 45 12.57 5.27 -6.94
N ASP A 46 11.72 4.49 -6.28
CA ASP A 46 11.77 3.02 -6.32
C ASP A 46 11.58 2.44 -7.70
N LEU A 47 10.88 3.17 -8.56
CA LEU A 47 10.71 2.79 -9.95
C LEU A 47 11.87 3.26 -10.84
N VAL A 48 12.80 4.13 -10.42
CA VAL A 48 13.87 4.64 -11.33
C VAL A 48 14.87 3.56 -11.73
N ARG A 49 15.26 2.68 -10.78
CA ARG A 49 16.28 1.64 -10.99
C ARG A 49 15.84 0.30 -10.41
N PRO A 50 14.78 -0.32 -10.93
CA PRO A 50 14.15 -1.49 -10.32
C PRO A 50 15.11 -2.67 -10.22
N GLN A 51 16.00 -2.89 -11.21
CA GLN A 51 16.98 -3.99 -11.18
C GLN A 51 18.01 -3.83 -10.06
N TRP A 52 18.47 -2.60 -9.83
CA TRP A 52 19.43 -2.27 -8.77
C TRP A 52 18.78 -2.31 -7.39
N LYS A 53 17.53 -1.85 -7.30
CA LYS A 53 16.70 -1.92 -6.10
C LYS A 53 16.12 -3.32 -5.84
N GLY A 54 16.54 -4.33 -6.60
CA GLY A 54 16.18 -5.72 -6.34
C GLY A 54 14.77 -6.13 -6.74
N ALA A 55 14.06 -5.36 -7.56
CA ALA A 55 12.69 -5.61 -8.00
C ALA A 55 12.49 -7.03 -8.55
N ASN A 56 11.32 -7.61 -8.25
CA ASN A 56 10.92 -8.92 -8.77
C ASN A 56 10.32 -8.83 -10.19
N LEU A 57 11.17 -8.52 -11.17
CA LEU A 57 10.76 -8.45 -12.58
C LEU A 57 10.27 -9.78 -13.15
N ARG A 58 10.57 -10.91 -12.50
CA ARG A 58 10.04 -12.21 -12.88
C ARG A 58 8.55 -12.31 -12.54
N ALA A 59 8.16 -11.90 -11.33
CA ALA A 59 6.75 -11.88 -10.94
C ALA A 59 5.91 -10.94 -11.80
N LEU A 60 6.47 -9.78 -12.22
CA LEU A 60 5.83 -8.89 -13.20
C LEU A 60 5.58 -9.62 -14.53
N ARG A 61 6.61 -10.27 -15.08
CA ARG A 61 6.52 -11.00 -16.35
C ARG A 61 5.55 -12.18 -16.31
N GLU A 62 5.44 -12.85 -15.17
CA GLU A 62 4.55 -13.98 -14.97
C GLU A 62 3.12 -13.56 -14.59
N GLY A 63 2.84 -12.25 -14.48
CA GLY A 63 1.53 -11.71 -14.07
C GLY A 63 1.17 -11.97 -12.60
N ARG A 64 2.12 -12.47 -11.80
CA ARG A 64 1.94 -12.71 -10.37
C ARG A 64 2.01 -11.41 -9.56
N LEU A 65 2.73 -10.42 -10.06
CA LEU A 65 2.80 -9.07 -9.53
C LEU A 65 2.35 -8.10 -10.63
N GLU A 66 1.45 -7.17 -10.30
CA GLU A 66 1.18 -5.97 -11.08
C GLU A 66 1.64 -4.74 -10.28
N VAL A 67 2.13 -3.70 -10.94
CA VAL A 67 2.52 -2.45 -10.30
C VAL A 67 1.98 -1.29 -11.11
N HIS A 68 1.12 -0.49 -10.49
CA HIS A 68 0.48 0.68 -11.09
C HIS A 68 0.96 1.93 -10.36
N ALA A 69 1.86 2.65 -11.02
CA ALA A 69 2.48 3.84 -10.44
C ALA A 69 1.45 4.98 -10.32
N TRP A 70 1.46 5.72 -9.20
CA TRP A 70 0.70 6.95 -9.12
C TRP A 70 1.31 8.01 -10.04
N ARG A 71 2.64 8.11 -10.08
CA ARG A 71 3.37 8.92 -11.05
C ARG A 71 4.31 8.03 -11.85
N GLY A 72 4.04 7.92 -13.15
CA GLY A 72 4.88 7.14 -14.07
C GLY A 72 6.23 7.83 -14.28
N MET A 73 7.32 7.11 -14.07
CA MET A 73 8.68 7.56 -14.37
C MET A 73 9.40 6.49 -15.17
N GLU A 74 10.24 6.86 -16.14
CA GLU A 74 10.98 5.87 -16.91
C GLU A 74 12.12 5.25 -16.09
N SER A 75 12.21 3.91 -16.09
CA SER A 75 13.36 3.20 -15.53
C SER A 75 14.38 2.86 -16.61
N ARG A 76 15.65 2.79 -16.23
CA ARG A 76 16.64 2.05 -17.03
C ARG A 76 16.43 0.54 -16.88
N TYR A 77 16.54 -0.20 -17.97
CA TYR A 77 16.31 -1.64 -18.00
C TYR A 77 17.22 -2.37 -18.97
N TRP A 78 17.86 -3.44 -18.48
CA TRP A 78 18.60 -4.39 -19.30
C TRP A 78 17.97 -5.77 -19.21
N GLY A 79 17.33 -6.22 -20.28
CA GLY A 79 16.71 -7.54 -20.34
C GLY A 79 15.83 -7.71 -21.56
N ARG A 80 15.10 -8.84 -21.61
CA ARG A 80 14.14 -9.12 -22.68
C ARG A 80 12.94 -8.19 -22.57
N PRO A 81 12.39 -7.69 -23.70
CA PRO A 81 11.14 -6.93 -23.67
C PRO A 81 10.01 -7.73 -23.00
N PHE A 82 9.14 -7.02 -22.30
CA PHE A 82 7.91 -7.58 -21.75
C PHE A 82 6.86 -6.48 -21.60
N GLU A 83 5.61 -6.89 -21.56
CA GLU A 83 4.49 -6.01 -21.24
C GLU A 83 3.72 -6.66 -20.10
N ALA A 84 3.36 -5.84 -19.11
CA ALA A 84 2.54 -6.23 -17.97
C ALA A 84 1.56 -5.09 -17.67
N PRO A 85 0.42 -5.36 -17.01
CA PRO A 85 -0.46 -4.29 -16.57
C PRO A 85 0.32 -3.25 -15.76
N GLY A 86 0.25 -1.98 -16.18
CA GLY A 86 0.93 -0.84 -15.55
C GLY A 86 2.34 -0.55 -16.08
N CYS A 87 2.96 -1.41 -16.91
CA CYS A 87 4.27 -1.11 -17.49
C CYS A 87 4.65 -1.85 -18.78
N ARG A 88 5.53 -1.22 -19.57
CA ARG A 88 6.08 -1.76 -20.81
C ARG A 88 7.59 -1.66 -20.80
N ALA A 89 8.29 -2.79 -20.94
CA ALA A 89 9.74 -2.85 -20.96
C ALA A 89 10.25 -3.16 -22.37
N GLY A 90 11.19 -2.36 -22.85
CA GLY A 90 11.77 -2.48 -24.19
C GLY A 90 12.73 -1.33 -24.48
N GLY A 91 13.62 -1.48 -25.47
CA GLY A 91 14.52 -0.40 -25.89
C GLY A 91 15.40 0.18 -24.76
N GLY A 92 15.79 -0.65 -23.79
CA GLY A 92 16.65 -0.22 -22.68
C GLY A 92 15.91 0.45 -21.50
N ARG A 93 14.56 0.47 -21.51
CA ARG A 93 13.75 1.13 -20.48
C ARG A 93 12.54 0.32 -20.02
N ILE A 94 11.99 0.68 -18.87
CA ILE A 94 10.60 0.37 -18.48
C ILE A 94 9.82 1.69 -18.45
N ALA A 95 8.77 1.78 -19.26
CA ALA A 95 7.79 2.85 -19.19
C ALA A 95 6.66 2.41 -18.26
N TRP A 96 6.38 3.20 -17.23
CA TRP A 96 5.31 2.94 -16.28
C TRP A 96 4.12 3.83 -16.61
N ASP A 97 2.91 3.25 -16.57
CA ASP A 97 1.68 4.03 -16.71
C ASP A 97 1.51 4.94 -15.49
N SER A 98 1.00 6.16 -15.71
CA SER A 98 0.77 7.16 -14.65
C SER A 98 -0.71 7.18 -14.28
N LEU A 99 -1.05 6.74 -13.07
CA LEU A 99 -2.44 6.77 -12.60
C LEU A 99 -2.92 8.17 -12.25
N ALA A 100 -2.03 9.10 -11.90
CA ALA A 100 -2.39 10.49 -11.61
C ALA A 100 -3.08 11.18 -12.80
N ASP A 101 -2.77 10.75 -14.02
CA ASP A 101 -3.31 11.31 -15.27
C ASP A 101 -4.45 10.46 -15.86
N ALA A 102 -4.77 9.33 -15.24
CA ALA A 102 -5.73 8.35 -15.73
C ALA A 102 -7.11 8.50 -15.08
N SER A 103 -8.15 8.00 -15.76
CA SER A 103 -9.47 7.83 -15.13
C SER A 103 -9.41 6.73 -14.08
N TRP A 104 -9.63 7.10 -12.81
CA TRP A 104 -9.68 6.14 -11.70
C TRP A 104 -10.76 5.08 -11.91
N ASP A 105 -11.95 5.48 -12.37
CA ASP A 105 -13.06 4.54 -12.62
C ASP A 105 -12.77 3.57 -13.77
N GLY A 106 -12.13 4.07 -14.85
CA GLY A 106 -11.70 3.25 -15.96
C GLY A 106 -10.60 2.27 -15.55
N PHE A 107 -9.65 2.72 -14.73
CA PHE A 107 -8.63 1.86 -14.14
C PHE A 107 -9.26 0.76 -13.29
N LEU A 108 -10.21 1.08 -12.42
CA LEU A 108 -10.87 0.11 -11.54
C LEU A 108 -11.72 -0.90 -12.33
N GLU A 109 -12.46 -0.52 -13.37
CA GLU A 109 -13.14 -1.50 -14.23
C GLU A 109 -12.14 -2.42 -14.94
N ALA A 110 -11.07 -1.86 -15.50
CA ALA A 110 -10.05 -2.65 -16.18
C ALA A 110 -9.31 -3.60 -15.21
N LEU A 111 -9.11 -3.18 -13.95
CA LEU A 111 -8.54 -4.01 -12.89
C LEU A 111 -9.52 -5.12 -12.55
N ASP A 112 -10.76 -4.79 -12.23
CA ASP A 112 -11.80 -5.78 -11.93
C ASP A 112 -11.89 -6.84 -13.05
N ALA A 113 -12.01 -6.43 -14.31
CA ALA A 113 -12.15 -7.36 -15.43
C ALA A 113 -11.02 -8.40 -15.56
N ARG A 114 -9.78 -8.07 -15.16
CA ARG A 114 -8.61 -8.96 -15.30
C ARG A 114 -8.25 -9.73 -14.02
N LEU A 115 -8.70 -9.27 -12.85
CA LEU A 115 -8.36 -9.93 -11.59
C LEU A 115 -8.84 -11.39 -11.56
N PRO A 116 -8.05 -12.34 -11.03
CA PRO A 116 -8.49 -13.71 -10.81
C PRO A 116 -9.80 -13.78 -10.02
N GLY A 117 -10.62 -14.80 -10.28
CA GLY A 117 -11.86 -15.09 -9.54
C GLY A 117 -11.61 -15.60 -8.11
N ARG A 118 -10.88 -14.83 -7.30
CA ARG A 118 -10.48 -15.11 -5.92
C ARG A 118 -10.91 -13.91 -5.05
N PRO A 119 -11.21 -14.14 -3.76
CA PRO A 119 -11.55 -13.04 -2.85
C PRO A 119 -10.33 -12.13 -2.61
N LEU A 120 -10.61 -10.91 -2.17
CA LEU A 120 -9.61 -9.86 -2.01
C LEU A 120 -9.11 -9.74 -0.58
N TRP A 121 -7.82 -9.44 -0.45
CA TRP A 121 -7.24 -8.85 0.76
C TRP A 121 -6.73 -7.45 0.40
N PHE A 122 -7.00 -6.46 1.24
CA PHE A 122 -6.52 -5.09 1.07
C PHE A 122 -5.39 -4.81 2.06
N SER A 123 -4.24 -4.35 1.59
CA SER A 123 -3.18 -3.82 2.46
C SER A 123 -3.00 -2.35 2.12
N LEU A 124 -3.06 -1.49 3.13
CA LEU A 124 -2.93 -0.04 2.99
C LEU A 124 -1.78 0.45 3.86
N ASP A 125 -0.64 0.74 3.24
CA ASP A 125 0.33 1.64 3.83
C ASP A 125 -0.11 3.08 3.53
N LYS A 126 -0.35 3.85 4.58
CA LYS A 126 -0.83 5.23 4.46
C LYS A 126 0.20 6.19 3.88
N ASP A 127 1.46 5.78 3.71
CA ASP A 127 2.41 6.61 2.98
C ASP A 127 2.01 6.82 1.52
N VAL A 128 1.14 5.99 0.94
CA VAL A 128 0.56 6.19 -0.39
C VAL A 128 -0.30 7.47 -0.49
N LEU A 129 -0.83 7.93 0.63
CA LEU A 129 -1.74 9.06 0.71
C LEU A 129 -1.00 10.38 0.56
N GLY A 130 -1.71 11.45 0.20
CA GLY A 130 -1.16 12.79 0.26
C GLY A 130 -0.91 13.31 1.70
N PRO A 131 -0.09 14.36 1.87
CA PRO A 131 0.34 14.86 3.18
C PRO A 131 -0.79 15.43 4.05
N ASN A 132 -1.96 15.71 3.46
CA ASN A 132 -3.14 16.19 4.18
C ASN A 132 -3.98 15.06 4.79
N GLU A 133 -3.68 13.81 4.42
CA GLU A 133 -4.45 12.64 4.83
C GLU A 133 -3.64 11.62 5.62
N ALA A 134 -2.31 11.66 5.56
CA ALA A 134 -1.47 10.91 6.47
C ALA A 134 -0.19 11.66 6.80
N LEU A 135 0.27 11.49 8.03
CA LEU A 135 1.61 11.81 8.44
C LEU A 135 2.34 10.48 8.67
N THR A 136 3.45 10.25 7.97
CA THR A 136 4.18 8.98 7.99
C THR A 136 5.65 9.17 8.36
N ASN A 137 6.36 8.05 8.59
CA ASN A 137 7.82 8.06 8.76
C ASN A 137 8.59 7.98 7.43
N TRP A 138 7.89 7.80 6.31
CA TRP A 138 8.43 7.47 4.99
C TRP A 138 8.12 8.58 3.97
N GLU A 139 8.58 8.41 2.74
CA GLU A 139 8.26 9.34 1.65
C GLU A 139 6.75 9.33 1.39
N GLN A 140 6.16 10.52 1.33
CA GLN A 140 4.75 10.70 1.08
C GLN A 140 4.41 10.49 -0.40
N GLY A 141 3.35 9.74 -0.65
CA GLY A 141 2.69 9.60 -1.93
C GLY A 141 1.75 10.76 -2.23
N GLY A 142 0.71 10.49 -3.03
CA GLY A 142 -0.18 11.54 -3.52
C GLY A 142 -1.60 11.09 -3.81
N MET A 143 -1.97 9.87 -3.44
CA MET A 143 -3.33 9.38 -3.63
C MET A 143 -4.28 10.00 -2.61
N ALA A 144 -5.55 10.13 -3.00
CA ALA A 144 -6.61 10.50 -2.08
C ALA A 144 -7.20 9.25 -1.41
N LEU A 145 -7.42 9.32 -0.09
CA LEU A 145 -8.04 8.24 0.69
C LEU A 145 -9.42 7.88 0.17
N SER A 146 -10.17 8.86 -0.35
CA SER A 146 -11.47 8.62 -0.98
C SER A 146 -11.39 7.71 -2.21
N ALA A 147 -10.32 7.80 -3.01
CA ALA A 147 -10.12 6.94 -4.17
C ALA A 147 -9.88 5.48 -3.74
N ILE A 148 -9.05 5.29 -2.71
CA ILE A 148 -8.74 3.97 -2.13
C ILE A 148 -9.99 3.35 -1.50
N LEU A 149 -10.71 4.10 -0.65
CA LEU A 149 -11.95 3.60 -0.05
C LEU A 149 -13.02 3.32 -1.11
N GLY A 150 -13.09 4.12 -2.18
CA GLY A 150 -13.94 3.85 -3.34
C GLY A 150 -13.59 2.52 -4.02
N ALA A 151 -12.31 2.21 -4.19
CA ALA A 151 -11.85 0.92 -4.72
C ALA A 151 -12.21 -0.24 -3.79
N VAL A 152 -11.97 -0.09 -2.48
CA VAL A 152 -12.35 -1.08 -1.45
C VAL A 152 -13.85 -1.36 -1.50
N GLN A 153 -14.69 -0.31 -1.54
CA GLN A 153 -16.14 -0.46 -1.64
C GLN A 153 -16.57 -1.20 -2.91
N ARG A 154 -16.07 -0.75 -4.06
CA ARG A 154 -16.50 -1.26 -5.38
C ARG A 154 -16.05 -2.69 -5.61
N LEU A 155 -14.75 -2.95 -5.45
CA LEU A 155 -14.17 -4.28 -5.69
C LEU A 155 -14.58 -5.27 -4.61
N GLY A 156 -14.64 -4.81 -3.35
CA GLY A 156 -15.01 -5.63 -2.21
C GLY A 156 -16.43 -6.18 -2.30
N ARG A 157 -17.40 -5.35 -2.73
CA ARG A 157 -18.79 -5.80 -2.96
C ARG A 157 -18.93 -6.80 -4.10
N ARG A 158 -18.09 -6.70 -5.13
CA ARG A 158 -18.15 -7.57 -6.33
C ARG A 158 -17.43 -8.91 -6.12
N ARG A 159 -16.32 -8.94 -5.38
CA ARG A 159 -15.42 -10.11 -5.29
C ARG A 159 -15.40 -10.83 -3.96
N GLY A 160 -15.98 -10.25 -2.92
CA GLY A 160 -15.83 -10.73 -1.55
C GLY A 160 -14.46 -10.35 -0.96
N ILE A 161 -14.45 -10.18 0.36
CA ILE A 161 -13.30 -9.63 1.09
C ILE A 161 -12.92 -10.61 2.20
N LEU A 162 -11.63 -10.92 2.30
CA LEU A 162 -11.06 -11.69 3.40
C LEU A 162 -10.67 -10.80 4.59
N GLY A 163 -10.18 -9.60 4.31
CA GLY A 163 -9.76 -8.66 5.33
C GLY A 163 -9.05 -7.44 4.73
N MET A 164 -8.65 -6.55 5.65
CA MET A 164 -7.79 -5.41 5.35
C MET A 164 -6.80 -5.21 6.49
N ASP A 165 -5.53 -4.94 6.15
CA ASP A 165 -4.56 -4.36 7.07
C ASP A 165 -4.28 -2.89 6.74
N VAL A 166 -3.85 -2.14 7.75
CA VAL A 166 -3.55 -0.71 7.66
C VAL A 166 -2.27 -0.43 8.44
N CYS A 167 -1.31 0.22 7.81
CA CYS A 167 -0.04 0.68 8.39
C CYS A 167 0.31 2.10 7.90
N GLY A 168 1.54 2.54 8.13
CA GLY A 168 2.05 3.82 7.63
C GLY A 168 1.88 5.04 8.53
N ASP A 169 1.17 4.96 9.67
CA ASP A 169 1.15 6.05 10.65
C ASP A 169 2.57 6.41 11.10
N TYR A 170 2.82 7.71 11.28
CA TYR A 170 3.97 8.17 12.02
C TYR A 170 4.01 7.48 13.39
N SER A 171 5.14 6.86 13.68
CA SER A 171 5.47 6.30 14.98
C SER A 171 6.83 6.85 15.44
N PRO A 172 6.98 7.21 16.73
CA PRO A 172 8.28 7.57 17.26
C PRO A 172 9.24 6.37 17.17
N PRO A 173 10.43 6.53 16.56
CA PRO A 173 11.41 5.46 16.44
C PRO A 173 11.91 5.03 17.83
N ARG A 174 11.50 3.85 18.28
CA ARG A 174 11.96 3.28 19.56
C ARG A 174 12.58 1.92 19.30
N PHE A 175 13.90 1.86 19.34
CA PHE A 175 14.67 0.64 19.13
C PHE A 175 15.38 0.25 20.42
N ARG A 176 15.23 -1.02 20.81
CA ARG A 176 16.01 -1.62 21.91
C ARG A 176 17.36 -2.15 21.45
N ASP A 177 17.46 -2.51 20.18
CA ASP A 177 18.64 -3.10 19.56
C ASP A 177 19.44 -2.03 18.79
N PRO A 178 20.72 -1.80 19.11
CA PRO A 178 21.56 -0.84 18.40
C PRO A 178 21.70 -1.13 16.89
N PHE A 179 21.66 -2.40 16.49
CA PHE A 179 21.76 -2.77 15.07
C PHE A 179 20.52 -2.33 14.30
N ARG A 180 19.31 -2.62 14.81
CA ARG A 180 18.05 -2.10 14.25
C ARG A 180 17.95 -0.59 14.28
N TRP A 181 18.47 0.06 15.32
CA TRP A 181 18.55 1.52 15.36
C TRP A 181 19.38 2.05 14.21
N LEU A 182 20.57 1.49 13.98
CA LEU A 182 21.45 1.91 12.88
C LEU A 182 20.80 1.69 11.52
N LEU A 183 20.22 0.50 11.28
CA LEU A 183 19.49 0.23 10.04
C LEU A 183 18.37 1.23 9.80
N SER A 184 17.55 1.49 10.82
CA SER A 184 16.46 2.45 10.72
C SER A 184 16.97 3.88 10.48
N ALA A 185 18.08 4.28 11.10
CA ALA A 185 18.67 5.60 10.91
C ALA A 185 19.20 5.80 9.49
N THR A 186 19.58 4.74 8.78
CA THR A 186 20.07 4.81 7.39
C THR A 186 18.97 4.67 6.34
N ASP A 187 17.79 4.14 6.70
CA ASP A 187 16.76 3.74 5.74
C ASP A 187 15.59 4.73 5.64
N ARG A 188 15.40 5.60 6.64
CA ARG A 188 14.28 6.55 6.67
C ARG A 188 14.71 7.99 6.50
N ALA A 189 13.79 8.82 6.00
CA ALA A 189 13.94 10.26 6.08
C ALA A 189 13.94 10.74 7.54
N THR A 190 14.82 11.69 7.87
CA THR A 190 14.79 12.35 9.18
C THR A 190 13.60 13.31 9.23
N VAL A 191 12.50 12.87 9.84
CA VAL A 191 11.30 13.69 10.04
C VAL A 191 11.34 14.31 11.45
N PRO A 192 11.15 15.64 11.61
CA PRO A 192 11.01 16.27 12.92
C PRO A 192 9.87 15.63 13.74
N GLU A 193 9.95 15.70 15.07
CA GLU A 193 8.84 15.25 15.91
C GLU A 193 7.59 16.09 15.61
N PRO A 194 6.47 15.44 15.24
CA PRO A 194 5.26 16.15 14.86
C PRO A 194 4.50 16.66 16.07
N SER A 195 3.81 17.79 15.88
CA SER A 195 2.89 18.30 16.88
C SER A 195 1.67 17.39 17.05
N ALA A 196 0.99 17.47 18.20
CA ALA A 196 -0.27 16.75 18.42
C ALA A 196 -1.33 17.09 17.35
N ALA A 197 -1.35 18.34 16.88
CA ALA A 197 -2.25 18.79 15.82
C ALA A 197 -1.94 18.12 14.46
N ALA A 198 -0.65 17.90 14.15
CA ALA A 198 -0.24 17.19 12.96
C ALA A 198 -0.60 15.70 13.04
N LEU A 199 -0.42 15.07 14.21
CA LEU A 199 -0.81 13.67 14.44
C LEU A 199 -2.33 13.43 14.28
N ALA A 200 -3.16 14.44 14.58
CA ALA A 200 -4.61 14.33 14.42
C ALA A 200 -5.07 14.08 12.97
N VAL A 201 -4.21 14.32 11.96
CA VAL A 201 -4.46 13.91 10.56
C VAL A 201 -4.66 12.40 10.47
N ASN A 202 -3.80 11.63 11.15
CA ASN A 202 -3.85 10.18 11.14
C ASN A 202 -5.14 9.66 11.79
N ASP A 203 -5.55 10.22 12.93
CA ASP A 203 -6.79 9.83 13.61
C ASP A 203 -8.04 10.05 12.75
N ARG A 204 -8.10 11.16 11.99
CA ARG A 204 -9.19 11.43 11.06
C ARG A 204 -9.24 10.40 9.93
N SER A 205 -8.09 10.07 9.35
CA SER A 205 -8.01 9.07 8.28
C SER A 205 -8.29 7.66 8.78
N ASN A 206 -7.78 7.29 9.96
CA ASN A 206 -8.05 6.00 10.60
C ASN A 206 -9.55 5.81 10.85
N ARG A 207 -10.25 6.85 11.33
CA ARG A 207 -11.71 6.81 11.48
C ARG A 207 -12.44 6.61 10.15
N ARG A 208 -12.07 7.36 9.11
CA ARG A 208 -12.63 7.19 7.75
C ARG A 208 -12.37 5.79 7.18
N ILE A 209 -11.21 5.19 7.45
CA ILE A 209 -10.88 3.83 7.03
C ILE A 209 -11.77 2.80 7.74
N LEU A 210 -11.92 2.92 9.07
CA LEU A 210 -12.80 2.03 9.85
C LEU A 210 -14.26 2.13 9.39
N GLU A 211 -14.78 3.35 9.22
CA GLU A 211 -16.15 3.60 8.74
C GLU A 211 -16.34 3.08 7.31
N GLY A 212 -15.38 3.37 6.43
CA GLY A 212 -15.40 2.89 5.06
C GLY A 212 -15.42 1.37 5.02
N PHE A 213 -14.46 0.71 5.65
CA PHE A 213 -14.40 -0.75 5.64
C PHE A 213 -15.62 -1.41 6.32
N GLY A 214 -16.07 -0.87 7.46
CA GLY A 214 -17.23 -1.38 8.19
C GLY A 214 -18.59 -1.21 7.47
N ALA A 215 -18.65 -0.38 6.43
CA ALA A 215 -19.84 -0.26 5.57
C ALA A 215 -19.98 -1.39 4.54
N LEU A 216 -19.01 -2.32 4.46
CA LEU A 216 -19.05 -3.45 3.52
C LEU A 216 -19.95 -4.59 4.03
N PRO A 217 -20.74 -5.22 3.14
CA PRO A 217 -21.55 -6.38 3.50
C PRO A 217 -20.69 -7.52 4.06
N GLY A 218 -21.13 -8.16 5.15
CA GLY A 218 -20.43 -9.28 5.76
C GLY A 218 -19.24 -8.89 6.65
N THR A 219 -18.98 -7.60 6.86
CA THR A 219 -18.03 -7.14 7.88
C THR A 219 -18.74 -7.01 9.23
N ALA A 220 -18.06 -7.41 10.30
CA ALA A 220 -18.54 -7.11 11.64
C ALA A 220 -18.42 -5.61 11.90
N PRO A 221 -19.37 -4.99 12.64
CA PRO A 221 -19.21 -3.60 13.05
C PRO A 221 -17.88 -3.41 13.79
N PRO A 222 -17.19 -2.27 13.59
CA PRO A 222 -15.93 -2.02 14.28
C PRO A 222 -16.15 -2.13 15.79
N LEU A 223 -15.20 -2.76 16.48
CA LEU A 223 -15.21 -2.78 17.93
C LEU A 223 -15.15 -1.33 18.44
N PRO A 224 -15.91 -0.98 19.50
CA PRO A 224 -15.89 0.37 20.05
C PRO A 224 -14.45 0.74 20.44
N LEU A 225 -14.05 1.96 20.09
CA LEU A 225 -12.70 2.45 20.33
C LEU A 225 -12.40 2.39 21.84
N PRO A 226 -11.13 2.20 22.26
CA PRO A 226 -10.78 2.15 23.67
C PRO A 226 -11.29 3.37 24.48
N SER A 227 -11.29 4.55 23.86
CA SER A 227 -11.84 5.78 24.43
C SER A 227 -13.35 5.72 24.67
N GLU A 228 -14.11 5.08 23.78
CA GLU A 228 -15.56 4.89 23.89
C GLU A 228 -15.91 3.82 24.93
N ARG A 229 -15.07 2.78 25.06
CA ARG A 229 -15.20 1.79 26.15
C ARG A 229 -14.96 2.42 27.51
N LEU A 230 -14.01 3.34 27.63
CA LEU A 230 -13.73 4.10 28.86
C LEU A 230 -14.88 5.03 29.23
N LEU A 231 -15.55 5.66 28.25
CA LEU A 231 -16.74 6.48 28.47
C LEU A 231 -17.96 5.63 28.84
N ALA A 232 -18.15 4.47 28.18
CA ALA A 232 -19.23 3.54 28.50
C ALA A 232 -19.06 2.85 29.88
N ALA A 233 -17.81 2.68 30.34
CA ALA A 233 -17.51 2.16 31.67
C ALA A 233 -17.68 3.21 32.79
N GLN A 234 -17.71 4.50 32.45
CA GLN A 234 -17.98 5.62 33.37
C GLN A 234 -19.47 6.01 33.31
N GLY A 235 -20.37 5.03 33.48
CA GLY A 235 -21.82 5.23 33.44
C GLY A 235 -22.31 6.47 34.22
N PRO A 236 -23.48 7.04 33.86
CA PRO A 236 -23.91 8.35 34.32
C PRO A 236 -23.85 8.42 35.85
N SER A 237 -23.04 9.34 36.37
CA SER A 237 -23.06 9.72 37.78
C SER A 237 -24.48 10.13 38.14
N ALA A 238 -25.16 9.29 38.91
CA ALA A 238 -26.47 9.54 39.50
C ALA A 238 -26.38 10.66 40.55
#